data_AF-A0A4V2AHS1-F1
#
_entry.id   AF-A0A4V2AHS1-F1
#
_cell.length_a   1.000
_cell.length_b   1.000
_cell.length_c   1.000
_cell.angle_alpha   90.00
_cell.angle_beta   90.00
_cell.angle_gamma   90.00
#
_symmetry.space_group_name_H-M   'P 1'
#
loop_
_entity.id
_entity.type
_entity.pdbx_description
1 polymer ?
#
loop_
_entity_poly.entity_id
_entity_poly.type
_entity_poly.pdbx_seq_one_letter_code
_entity_poly.pdbx_strand_id
1 'polypeptide(L)'
;MSMHEFEDFVEMAVKRLAQSGLSRQRLRSLYFNLFELEARFDTSFTHFRTMDELLAARYVYCLAPSEHPSFASSPDYFRGLSTFCFVEPPGAEPGVGGGYFKPPHLYCDAGSALWRRLVEQGRLGGTDAEPPEVLPSQEAIEEVARAAEQAGDVVLVAYAYRLLLWDLLDREVAELREDLAVLRLRDIARRTGALNLKFEVGALRDPTPADLAESELVRFWFDIADARAEERRASGSRLRAVRPVSRSRRPG
;
A
#
# COMPACT_ATOMS: atom_id res chain seq x y z
N MET A 1 14.29 -12.91 9.34
CA MET A 1 14.09 -13.43 7.97
C MET A 1 13.46 -12.27 7.24
N SER A 2 14.07 -11.78 6.16
CA SER A 2 13.56 -10.62 5.44
C SER A 2 12.14 -10.89 4.93
N MET A 3 11.27 -9.90 5.08
CA MET A 3 9.87 -9.94 4.66
C MET A 3 9.72 -9.45 3.22
N HIS A 4 10.46 -10.09 2.30
CA HIS A 4 10.53 -9.75 0.88
C HIS A 4 9.17 -9.64 0.16
N GLU A 5 8.12 -10.28 0.67
CA GLU A 5 6.77 -10.13 0.12
C GLU A 5 6.23 -8.70 0.19
N PHE A 6 6.65 -7.92 1.20
CA PHE A 6 6.35 -6.48 1.26
C PHE A 6 7.13 -5.67 0.22
N GLU A 7 8.40 -6.03 -0.02
CA GLU A 7 9.21 -5.42 -1.08
C GLU A 7 8.56 -5.66 -2.45
N ASP A 8 8.18 -6.90 -2.73
CA ASP A 8 7.50 -7.29 -3.96
C ASP A 8 6.16 -6.57 -4.11
N PHE A 9 5.38 -6.47 -3.02
CA PHE A 9 4.13 -5.73 -3.01
C PHE A 9 4.31 -4.27 -3.39
N VAL A 10 5.24 -3.55 -2.74
CA VAL A 10 5.45 -2.13 -3.02
C VAL A 10 5.97 -1.93 -4.44
N GLU A 11 6.89 -2.77 -4.92
CA GLU A 11 7.34 -2.72 -6.31
C GLU A 11 6.17 -2.88 -7.30
N MET A 12 5.34 -3.91 -7.13
CA MET A 12 4.18 -4.15 -7.99
C MET A 12 3.14 -3.02 -7.88
N ALA A 13 2.90 -2.53 -6.67
CA ALA A 13 1.94 -1.46 -6.40
C ALA A 13 2.34 -0.15 -7.09
N VAL A 14 3.61 0.26 -6.98
CA VAL A 14 4.13 1.45 -7.66
C VAL A 14 3.96 1.35 -9.18
N LYS A 15 4.37 0.22 -9.77
CA LYS A 15 4.22 -0.03 -11.21
C LYS A 15 2.75 0.00 -11.65
N ARG A 16 1.85 -0.58 -10.86
CA ARG A 16 0.41 -0.59 -11.16
C ARG A 16 -0.20 0.81 -11.07
N LEU A 17 0.10 1.54 -10.00
CA LEU A 17 -0.40 2.89 -9.78
C LEU A 17 0.10 3.86 -10.85
N ALA A 18 1.35 3.74 -11.32
CA ALA A 18 1.87 4.55 -12.42
C ALA A 18 1.02 4.45 -13.71
N GLN A 19 0.29 3.35 -13.89
CA GLN A 19 -0.58 3.09 -15.05
C GLN A 19 -2.06 3.44 -14.80
N SER A 20 -2.41 3.92 -13.60
CA SER A 20 -3.81 4.14 -13.18
C SER A 20 -4.46 5.41 -13.72
N GLY A 21 -3.69 6.33 -14.30
CA GLY A 21 -4.16 7.65 -14.72
C GLY A 21 -4.41 8.64 -13.57
N LEU A 22 -4.05 8.29 -12.33
CA LEU A 22 -4.10 9.22 -11.19
C LEU A 22 -3.17 10.42 -11.39
N SER A 23 -3.50 11.53 -10.74
CA SER A 23 -2.66 12.73 -10.78
C SER A 23 -1.30 12.48 -10.17
N ARG A 24 -0.28 13.21 -10.64
CA ARG A 24 1.07 13.16 -10.10
C ARG A 24 1.09 13.34 -8.57
N GLN A 25 0.34 14.31 -8.05
CA GLN A 25 0.28 14.60 -6.61
C GLN A 25 -0.32 13.44 -5.82
N ARG A 26 -1.34 12.77 -6.38
CA ARG A 26 -1.94 11.59 -5.74
C ARG A 26 -0.97 10.41 -5.75
N LEU A 27 -0.29 10.17 -6.88
CA LEU A 27 0.75 9.12 -6.97
C LEU A 27 1.88 9.36 -5.97
N ARG A 28 2.37 10.61 -5.86
CA ARG A 28 3.38 10.99 -4.87
C ARG A 28 2.97 10.62 -3.44
N SER A 29 1.73 10.91 -3.08
CA SER A 29 1.20 10.59 -1.75
C SER A 29 1.03 9.08 -1.55
N LEU A 30 0.53 8.35 -2.55
CA LEU A 30 0.43 6.90 -2.47
C LEU A 30 1.82 6.24 -2.33
N TYR A 31 2.82 6.67 -3.09
CA TYR A 31 4.18 6.14 -3.01
C TYR A 31 4.80 6.41 -1.64
N PHE A 32 4.65 7.63 -1.12
CA PHE A 32 5.06 7.95 0.25
C PHE A 32 4.49 6.95 1.26
N ASN A 33 3.17 6.74 1.25
CA ASN A 33 2.54 5.85 2.22
C ASN A 33 2.90 4.36 2.02
N LEU A 34 3.19 3.93 0.78
CA LEU A 34 3.64 2.56 0.51
C LEU A 34 5.05 2.30 1.06
N PHE A 35 5.99 3.23 0.88
CA PHE A 35 7.32 3.07 1.46
C PHE A 35 7.33 3.25 2.98
N GLU A 36 6.48 4.12 3.54
CA GLU A 36 6.28 4.20 4.99
C GLU A 36 5.69 2.91 5.58
N LEU A 37 4.82 2.22 4.84
CA LEU A 37 4.34 0.89 5.23
C LEU A 37 5.47 -0.14 5.16
N GLU A 38 6.22 -0.20 4.07
CA GLU A 38 7.36 -1.12 3.87
C GLU A 38 8.41 -0.98 4.97
N ALA A 39 8.71 0.26 5.39
CA ALA A 39 9.69 0.57 6.41
C ALA A 39 9.32 0.07 7.82
N ARG A 40 8.08 -0.37 8.05
CA ARG A 40 7.64 -0.98 9.32
C ARG A 40 8.06 -2.44 9.46
N PHE A 41 8.50 -3.07 8.38
CA PHE A 41 8.84 -4.48 8.30
C PHE A 41 10.34 -4.69 8.02
N ASP A 42 10.83 -5.92 8.19
CA ASP A 42 12.24 -6.29 7.93
C ASP A 42 12.50 -6.38 6.41
N THR A 43 12.61 -5.23 5.76
CA THR A 43 12.75 -5.07 4.30
C THR A 43 14.05 -4.34 3.93
N SER A 44 14.47 -4.57 2.69
CA SER A 44 15.61 -3.93 2.06
C SER A 44 15.19 -2.62 1.40
N PHE A 45 16.18 -1.80 0.97
CA PHE A 45 15.89 -0.59 0.21
C PHE A 45 15.49 -0.91 -1.25
N THR A 46 14.24 -0.68 -1.60
CA THR A 46 13.64 -1.11 -2.88
C THR A 46 13.45 -0.01 -3.93
N HIS A 47 13.67 1.27 -3.60
CA HIS A 47 13.33 2.40 -4.48
C HIS A 47 13.92 2.28 -5.90
N PHE A 48 15.15 1.74 -6.02
CA PHE A 48 15.80 1.59 -7.32
C PHE A 48 15.17 0.57 -8.26
N ARG A 49 14.23 -0.26 -7.78
CA ARG A 49 13.47 -1.20 -8.62
C ARG A 49 12.34 -0.50 -9.40
N THR A 50 11.96 0.73 -9.00
CA THR A 50 10.85 1.52 -9.57
C THR A 50 11.19 3.00 -9.77
N MET A 51 12.49 3.32 -9.89
CA MET A 51 12.99 4.69 -9.86
C MET A 51 12.34 5.60 -10.93
N ASP A 52 12.06 5.07 -12.12
CA ASP A 52 11.46 5.83 -13.21
C ASP A 52 10.05 6.30 -12.84
N GLU A 53 9.25 5.42 -12.23
CA GLU A 53 7.91 5.75 -11.72
C GLU A 53 7.98 6.78 -10.59
N LEU A 54 8.93 6.63 -9.67
CA LEU A 54 9.09 7.53 -8.53
C LEU A 54 9.51 8.95 -8.96
N LEU A 55 10.42 9.05 -9.95
CA LEU A 55 10.84 10.32 -10.54
C LEU A 55 9.69 10.98 -11.32
N ALA A 56 8.94 10.20 -12.11
CA ALA A 56 7.81 10.71 -12.89
C ALA A 56 6.68 11.27 -12.01
N ALA A 57 6.47 10.64 -10.85
CA ALA A 57 5.50 11.09 -9.85
C ALA A 57 6.00 12.27 -8.99
N ARG A 58 7.25 12.73 -9.13
CA ARG A 58 7.88 13.69 -8.20
C ARG A 58 7.84 13.22 -6.74
N TYR A 59 7.84 11.91 -6.52
CA TYR A 59 8.11 11.34 -5.21
C TYR A 59 9.60 11.35 -4.94
N VAL A 60 10.43 10.93 -5.90
CA VAL A 60 11.89 11.05 -5.80
C VAL A 60 12.36 12.25 -6.61
N TYR A 61 13.36 12.96 -6.09
CA TYR A 61 14.10 14.01 -6.77
C TYR A 61 15.54 13.57 -6.99
N CYS A 62 16.04 13.73 -8.21
CA CYS A 62 17.42 13.49 -8.58
C CYS A 62 18.20 14.80 -8.58
N LEU A 63 19.39 14.78 -7.98
CA LEU A 63 20.26 15.94 -7.78
C LEU A 63 21.70 15.55 -8.14
N ALA A 64 22.47 16.52 -8.64
CA ALA A 64 23.92 16.40 -8.64
C ALA A 64 24.45 16.53 -7.20
N PRO A 65 25.59 15.90 -6.85
CA PRO A 65 26.21 16.07 -5.54
C PRO A 65 26.46 17.54 -5.14
N SER A 66 26.81 18.38 -6.13
CA SER A 66 27.01 19.83 -5.95
C SER A 66 25.76 20.61 -5.57
N GLU A 67 24.59 20.04 -5.80
CA GLU A 67 23.31 20.65 -5.47
C GLU A 67 22.89 20.37 -4.03
N HIS A 68 23.55 19.48 -3.30
CA HIS A 68 23.16 19.22 -1.91
C HIS A 68 23.33 20.51 -1.06
N PRO A 69 22.37 20.87 -0.18
CA PRO A 69 22.46 22.08 0.67
C PRO A 69 23.73 22.18 1.52
N SER A 70 24.28 21.05 1.95
CA SER A 70 25.55 20.96 2.70
C SER A 70 26.80 20.89 1.81
N PHE A 71 26.70 20.99 0.48
CA PHE A 71 27.87 20.89 -0.41
C PHE A 71 28.88 22.00 -0.16
N ALA A 72 28.41 23.24 0.04
CA ALA A 72 29.30 24.39 0.28
C ALA A 72 30.16 24.23 1.55
N SER A 73 29.61 23.59 2.59
CA SER A 73 30.33 23.36 3.86
C SER A 73 31.19 22.09 3.86
N SER A 74 30.94 21.15 2.94
CA SER A 74 31.62 19.84 2.94
C SER A 74 31.88 19.31 1.52
N PRO A 75 32.55 20.07 0.64
CA PRO A 75 32.65 19.71 -0.77
C PRO A 75 33.45 18.42 -1.01
N ASP A 76 34.46 18.15 -0.18
CA ASP A 76 35.30 16.94 -0.32
C ASP A 76 34.56 15.67 0.07
N TYR A 77 33.61 15.75 1.02
CA TYR A 77 32.72 14.64 1.35
C TYR A 77 31.91 14.21 0.13
N PHE A 78 31.25 15.16 -0.53
CA PHE A 78 30.41 14.86 -1.71
C PHE A 78 31.23 14.42 -2.93
N ARG A 79 32.45 14.95 -3.11
CA ARG A 79 33.38 14.48 -4.16
C ARG A 79 33.92 13.08 -3.91
N GLY A 80 33.98 12.66 -2.65
CA GLY A 80 34.42 11.32 -2.24
C GLY A 80 33.37 10.22 -2.44
N LEU A 81 32.11 10.58 -2.70
CA LEU A 81 31.04 9.62 -2.93
C LEU A 81 31.29 8.83 -4.23
N SER A 82 31.40 7.51 -4.13
CA SER A 82 31.79 6.64 -5.25
C SER A 82 30.97 5.36 -5.38
N THR A 83 30.31 4.92 -4.31
CA THR A 83 29.42 3.74 -4.28
C THR A 83 28.09 4.11 -3.67
N PHE A 84 27.09 3.22 -3.79
CA PHE A 84 25.82 3.44 -3.12
C PHE A 84 26.01 3.66 -1.62
N CYS A 85 25.38 4.70 -1.06
CA CYS A 85 25.31 4.95 0.38
C CYS A 85 24.14 5.87 0.72
N PHE A 86 23.67 5.78 1.97
CA PHE A 86 22.90 6.87 2.57
C PHE A 86 23.83 8.04 2.85
N VAL A 87 23.34 9.25 2.61
CA VAL A 87 24.17 10.46 2.63
C VAL A 87 24.04 11.12 3.99
N GLU A 88 25.18 11.27 4.65
CA GLU A 88 25.34 11.78 6.00
C GLU A 88 26.45 12.84 6.02
N PRO A 89 26.15 14.08 5.63
CA PRO A 89 27.15 15.13 5.58
C PRO A 89 27.71 15.42 6.99
N PRO A 90 29.03 15.67 7.14
CA PRO A 90 29.62 16.00 8.43
C PRO A 90 28.91 17.18 9.13
N GLY A 91 28.63 17.02 10.42
CA GLY A 91 27.94 18.04 11.22
C GLY A 91 26.43 18.12 11.01
N ALA A 92 25.84 17.28 10.15
CA ALA A 92 24.40 17.07 10.16
C ALA A 92 24.00 16.28 11.41
N GLU A 93 22.82 16.58 11.97
CA GLU A 93 22.26 15.74 13.03
C GLU A 93 22.01 14.32 12.48
N PRO A 94 22.40 13.26 13.22
CA PRO A 94 22.12 11.89 12.83
C PRO A 94 20.63 11.67 12.57
N GLY A 95 20.29 10.99 11.46
CA GLY A 95 18.90 10.73 11.09
C GLY A 95 18.20 11.88 10.33
N VAL A 96 18.84 13.04 10.16
CA VAL A 96 18.39 14.07 9.21
C VAL A 96 18.80 13.62 7.81
N GLY A 97 18.06 12.64 7.28
CA GLY A 97 18.36 11.92 6.04
C GLY A 97 18.80 12.86 4.92
N GLY A 98 20.10 12.83 4.59
CA GLY A 98 20.72 13.60 3.51
C GLY A 98 20.42 13.03 2.13
N GLY A 99 19.39 12.19 2.02
CA GLY A 99 19.08 11.40 0.84
C GLY A 99 19.97 10.17 0.72
N TYR A 100 20.03 9.65 -0.50
CA TYR A 100 20.84 8.48 -0.85
C TYR A 100 21.59 8.75 -2.16
N PHE A 101 22.82 8.30 -2.21
CA PHE A 101 23.68 8.42 -3.38
C PHE A 101 23.68 7.10 -4.13
N LYS A 102 23.44 7.15 -5.45
CA LYS A 102 23.76 6.07 -6.38
C LYS A 102 24.47 6.70 -7.56
N PRO A 103 25.76 6.40 -7.78
CA PRO A 103 26.57 7.10 -8.77
C PRO A 103 25.86 7.26 -10.12
N PRO A 104 25.87 8.45 -10.73
CA PRO A 104 26.55 9.68 -10.28
C PRO A 104 25.65 10.65 -9.48
N HIS A 105 24.47 10.22 -9.05
CA HIS A 105 23.41 11.11 -8.57
C HIS A 105 23.08 10.92 -7.09
N LEU A 106 22.65 12.03 -6.47
CA LEU A 106 21.97 12.04 -5.19
C LEU A 106 20.46 12.02 -5.42
N TYR A 107 19.76 11.42 -4.49
CA TYR A 107 18.31 11.32 -4.53
C TYR A 107 17.73 11.65 -3.17
N CYS A 108 16.52 12.21 -3.15
CA CYS A 108 15.74 12.38 -1.94
C CYS A 108 14.25 12.23 -2.20
N ASP A 109 13.53 11.77 -1.20
CA ASP A 109 12.10 11.51 -1.30
C ASP A 109 11.33 12.76 -0.86
N ALA A 110 10.17 13.00 -1.47
CA ALA A 110 9.24 14.03 -1.08
C ALA A 110 8.84 13.82 0.38
N GLY A 111 8.86 14.88 1.18
CA GLY A 111 8.61 14.81 2.62
C GLY A 111 9.85 14.46 3.46
N SER A 112 10.96 14.01 2.87
CA SER A 112 12.22 13.77 3.60
C SER A 112 12.85 15.05 4.13
N ALA A 113 13.79 14.92 5.08
CA ALA A 113 14.50 16.06 5.65
C ALA A 113 15.28 16.86 4.59
N LEU A 114 15.99 16.18 3.67
CA LEU A 114 16.65 16.86 2.55
C LEU A 114 15.65 17.59 1.66
N TRP A 115 14.52 16.96 1.30
CA TRP A 115 13.48 17.62 0.51
C TRP A 115 12.95 18.90 1.19
N ARG A 116 12.68 18.87 2.50
CA ARG A 116 12.22 20.06 3.25
C ARG A 116 13.23 21.20 3.18
N ARG A 117 14.53 20.89 3.33
CA ARG A 117 15.61 21.90 3.20
C ARG A 117 15.67 22.49 1.79
N LEU A 118 15.41 21.70 0.75
CA LEU A 118 15.35 22.20 -0.63
C LEU A 118 14.16 23.14 -0.85
N VAL A 119 13.01 22.84 -0.24
CA VAL A 119 11.83 23.72 -0.24
C VAL A 119 12.12 25.02 0.50
N GLU A 120 12.68 24.97 1.71
CA GLU A 120 13.03 26.15 2.52
C GLU A 120 14.01 27.08 1.80
N GLN A 121 14.93 26.53 1.01
CA GLN A 121 15.87 27.28 0.18
C GLN A 121 15.27 27.80 -1.13
N GLY A 122 13.98 27.56 -1.39
CA GLY A 122 13.29 27.98 -2.62
C GLY A 122 13.73 27.21 -3.87
N ARG A 123 14.42 26.07 -3.71
CA ARG A 123 14.86 25.23 -4.83
C ARG A 123 13.74 24.34 -5.36
N LEU A 124 12.80 23.98 -4.49
CA LEU A 124 11.54 23.34 -4.84
C LEU A 124 10.41 24.30 -4.49
N GLY A 125 9.45 24.49 -5.41
CA GLY A 125 8.38 25.46 -5.27
C GLY A 125 7.09 25.00 -5.94
N GLY A 126 6.00 25.75 -5.74
CA GLY A 126 4.67 25.36 -6.23
C GLY A 126 4.24 24.00 -5.69
N THR A 127 3.68 23.16 -6.55
CA THR A 127 3.21 21.81 -6.16
C THR A 127 4.33 20.89 -5.69
N ASP A 128 5.59 21.16 -6.04
CA ASP A 128 6.76 20.36 -5.64
C ASP A 128 7.20 20.69 -4.20
N ALA A 129 6.70 21.79 -3.62
CA ALA A 129 6.89 22.17 -2.21
C ALA A 129 5.76 21.70 -1.29
N GLU A 130 4.68 21.15 -1.86
CA GLU A 130 3.60 20.56 -1.07
C GLU A 130 4.03 19.16 -0.58
N PRO A 131 3.95 18.87 0.73
CA PRO A 131 4.32 17.56 1.24
C PRO A 131 3.36 16.48 0.72
N PRO A 132 3.80 15.21 0.64
CA PRO A 132 2.89 14.09 0.43
C PRO A 132 1.80 14.06 1.51
N GLU A 133 0.58 13.70 1.12
CA GLU A 133 -0.51 13.46 2.06
C GLU A 133 -0.23 12.16 2.84
N VAL A 134 -0.39 12.21 4.17
CA VAL A 134 -0.32 11.01 5.02
C VAL A 134 -1.68 10.33 5.03
N LEU A 135 -1.71 9.07 4.62
CA LEU A 135 -2.92 8.27 4.50
C LEU A 135 -2.88 7.11 5.49
N PRO A 136 -4.03 6.67 6.01
CA PRO A 136 -4.13 5.36 6.64
C PRO A 136 -3.69 4.26 5.66
N SER A 137 -3.00 3.23 6.15
CA SER A 137 -2.47 2.14 5.32
C SER A 137 -3.57 1.42 4.54
N GLN A 138 -4.73 1.22 5.16
CA GLN A 138 -5.90 0.63 4.53
C GLN A 138 -6.41 1.43 3.34
N GLU A 139 -6.33 2.77 3.36
CA GLU A 139 -6.74 3.61 2.24
C GLU A 139 -5.73 3.51 1.08
N ALA A 140 -4.43 3.59 1.39
CA ALA A 140 -3.38 3.45 0.38
C ALA A 140 -3.44 2.06 -0.31
N ILE A 141 -3.61 1.00 0.47
CA ILE A 141 -3.70 -0.37 -0.06
C ILE A 141 -5.01 -0.59 -0.82
N GLU A 142 -6.13 -0.01 -0.38
CA GLU A 142 -7.40 -0.11 -1.11
C GLU A 142 -7.31 0.54 -2.49
N GLU A 143 -6.58 1.66 -2.64
CA GLU A 143 -6.35 2.28 -3.95
C GLU A 143 -5.48 1.41 -4.85
N VAL A 144 -4.45 0.75 -4.31
CA VAL A 144 -3.65 -0.24 -5.04
C VAL A 144 -4.54 -1.39 -5.51
N ALA A 145 -5.37 -1.94 -4.63
CA ALA A 145 -6.27 -3.04 -4.96
C ALA A 145 -7.33 -2.63 -5.99
N ARG A 146 -7.83 -1.39 -5.95
CA ARG A 146 -8.75 -0.86 -6.96
C ARG A 146 -8.07 -0.77 -8.33
N ALA A 147 -6.86 -0.22 -8.39
CA ALA A 147 -6.10 -0.14 -9.64
C ALA A 147 -5.77 -1.54 -10.19
N ALA A 148 -5.44 -2.49 -9.31
CA ALA A 148 -5.21 -3.88 -9.66
C ALA A 148 -6.49 -4.57 -10.19
N GLU A 149 -7.64 -4.39 -9.53
CA GLU A 149 -8.94 -4.91 -9.96
C GLU A 149 -9.29 -4.42 -11.37
N GLN A 150 -9.14 -3.12 -11.63
CA GLN A 150 -9.41 -2.52 -12.94
C GLN A 150 -8.52 -3.09 -14.04
N ALA A 151 -7.28 -3.47 -13.71
CA ALA A 151 -6.33 -4.09 -14.61
C ALA A 151 -6.47 -5.63 -14.72
N GLY A 152 -7.36 -6.24 -13.94
CA GLY A 152 -7.48 -7.71 -13.85
C GLY A 152 -6.32 -8.40 -13.15
N ASP A 153 -5.52 -7.67 -12.36
CA ASP A 153 -4.34 -8.17 -11.66
C ASP A 153 -4.71 -8.80 -10.32
N VAL A 154 -5.20 -10.05 -10.40
CA VAL A 154 -5.67 -10.80 -9.22
C VAL A 154 -4.54 -11.09 -8.23
N VAL A 155 -3.29 -11.22 -8.71
CA VAL A 155 -2.12 -11.47 -7.86
C VAL A 155 -1.86 -10.26 -6.97
N LEU A 156 -1.83 -9.05 -7.53
CA LEU A 156 -1.62 -7.85 -6.73
C LEU A 156 -2.77 -7.59 -5.74
N VAL A 157 -4.02 -7.91 -6.10
CA VAL A 157 -5.13 -7.88 -5.14
C VAL A 157 -4.91 -8.88 -4.01
N ALA A 158 -4.42 -10.09 -4.31
CA ALA A 158 -4.13 -11.10 -3.30
C ALA A 158 -3.02 -10.66 -2.34
N TYR A 159 -1.98 -10.00 -2.83
CA TYR A 159 -0.91 -9.39 -2.02
C TYR A 159 -1.46 -8.28 -1.14
N ALA A 160 -2.14 -7.29 -1.73
CA ALA A 160 -2.77 -6.18 -1.03
C ALA A 160 -3.64 -6.66 0.13
N TYR A 161 -4.49 -7.66 -0.13
CA TYR A 161 -5.41 -8.21 0.85
C TYR A 161 -4.71 -8.86 2.04
N ARG A 162 -3.69 -9.68 1.76
CA ARG A 162 -3.01 -10.49 2.79
C ARG A 162 -2.03 -9.66 3.60
N LEU A 163 -1.32 -8.75 2.95
CA LEU A 163 -0.30 -7.94 3.62
C LEU A 163 -0.90 -6.82 4.47
N LEU A 164 -2.08 -6.28 4.12
CA LEU A 164 -2.74 -5.32 5.00
C LEU A 164 -3.07 -5.92 6.38
N LEU A 165 -3.39 -7.21 6.46
CA LEU A 165 -3.69 -7.86 7.73
C LEU A 165 -2.56 -7.71 8.76
N TRP A 166 -1.30 -7.70 8.31
CA TRP A 166 -0.14 -7.52 9.18
C TRP A 166 -0.10 -6.16 9.87
N ASP A 167 -0.54 -5.10 9.18
CA ASP A 167 -0.66 -3.76 9.75
C ASP A 167 -1.91 -3.60 10.63
N LEU A 168 -2.83 -4.55 10.57
CA LEU A 168 -4.09 -4.57 11.32
C LEU A 168 -4.10 -5.54 12.50
N LEU A 169 -3.00 -6.26 12.78
CA LEU A 169 -2.96 -7.33 13.80
C LEU A 169 -3.39 -6.87 15.20
N ASP A 170 -3.11 -5.62 15.55
CA ASP A 170 -3.45 -5.04 16.85
C ASP A 170 -4.81 -4.31 16.87
N ARG A 171 -5.60 -4.41 15.79
CA ARG A 171 -6.90 -3.72 15.67
C ARG A 171 -8.07 -4.63 16.02
N GLU A 172 -9.04 -4.04 16.70
CA GLU A 172 -10.28 -4.71 17.08
C GLU A 172 -11.21 -4.88 15.87
N VAL A 173 -11.84 -6.06 15.75
CA VAL A 173 -12.75 -6.38 14.65
C VAL A 173 -13.95 -5.43 14.59
N ALA A 174 -14.42 -4.93 15.73
CA ALA A 174 -15.50 -3.96 15.79
C ALA A 174 -15.16 -2.68 15.01
N GLU A 175 -13.92 -2.19 15.13
CA GLU A 175 -13.47 -1.00 14.40
C GLU A 175 -13.32 -1.29 12.90
N LEU A 176 -12.79 -2.46 12.55
CA LEU A 176 -12.61 -2.86 11.15
C LEU A 176 -13.94 -3.04 10.41
N ARG A 177 -15.03 -3.32 11.12
CA ARG A 177 -16.39 -3.37 10.56
C ARG A 177 -16.95 -2.01 10.21
N GLU A 178 -16.39 -0.94 10.74
CA GLU A 178 -16.79 0.45 10.45
C GLU A 178 -15.84 1.13 9.47
N ASP A 179 -14.67 0.54 9.21
CA ASP A 179 -13.65 1.05 8.30
C ASP A 179 -14.02 0.77 6.82
N LEU A 180 -14.41 1.83 6.11
CA LEU A 180 -14.85 1.74 4.71
C LEU A 180 -13.77 1.22 3.75
N ALA A 181 -12.49 1.54 3.99
CA ALA A 181 -11.40 1.09 3.12
C ALA A 181 -11.19 -0.42 3.30
N VAL A 182 -11.24 -0.91 4.54
CA VAL A 182 -11.23 -2.35 4.84
C VAL A 182 -12.39 -3.06 4.18
N LEU A 183 -13.62 -2.55 4.34
CA LEU A 183 -14.81 -3.17 3.73
C LEU A 183 -14.72 -3.22 2.21
N ARG A 184 -14.26 -2.14 1.56
CA ARG A 184 -14.06 -2.10 0.11
C ARG A 184 -12.99 -3.07 -0.36
N LEU A 185 -11.87 -3.15 0.35
CA LEU A 185 -10.80 -4.09 0.02
C LEU A 185 -11.27 -5.55 0.13
N ARG A 186 -12.03 -5.89 1.18
CA ARG A 186 -12.68 -7.21 1.33
C ARG A 186 -13.60 -7.52 0.15
N ASP A 187 -14.37 -6.53 -0.28
CA ASP A 187 -15.25 -6.66 -1.44
C ASP A 187 -14.47 -6.85 -2.75
N ILE A 188 -13.36 -6.14 -2.95
CA ILE A 188 -12.46 -6.32 -4.11
C ILE A 188 -11.87 -7.74 -4.11
N ALA A 189 -11.33 -8.21 -2.99
CA ALA A 189 -10.76 -9.55 -2.87
C ALA A 189 -11.80 -10.65 -3.16
N ARG A 190 -13.05 -10.44 -2.71
CA ARG A 190 -14.17 -11.33 -3.00
C ARG A 190 -14.53 -11.35 -4.48
N ARG A 191 -14.67 -10.19 -5.12
CA ARG A 191 -15.07 -10.09 -6.54
C ARG A 191 -14.03 -10.66 -7.49
N THR A 192 -12.75 -10.43 -7.20
CA THR A 192 -11.63 -10.90 -8.03
C THR A 192 -11.28 -12.37 -7.79
N GLY A 193 -11.77 -12.96 -6.70
CA GLY A 193 -11.40 -14.32 -6.31
C GLY A 193 -9.97 -14.42 -5.82
N ALA A 194 -9.39 -13.34 -5.29
CA ALA A 194 -8.00 -13.28 -4.83
C ALA A 194 -7.64 -14.31 -3.74
N LEU A 195 -8.63 -14.82 -3.00
CA LEU A 195 -8.43 -15.89 -2.01
C LEU A 195 -8.37 -17.31 -2.62
N ASN A 196 -8.64 -17.46 -3.92
CA ASN A 196 -8.44 -18.73 -4.63
C ASN A 196 -6.96 -18.98 -4.92
N LEU A 197 -6.14 -17.91 -4.97
CA LEU A 197 -4.69 -18.04 -4.99
C LEU A 197 -4.22 -18.50 -3.62
N LYS A 198 -3.46 -19.59 -3.59
CA LYS A 198 -2.96 -20.23 -2.37
C LYS A 198 -1.49 -19.93 -2.16
N PHE A 199 -1.18 -19.50 -0.94
CA PHE A 199 0.17 -19.22 -0.50
C PHE A 199 0.43 -20.06 0.75
N GLU A 200 1.50 -20.84 0.74
CA GLU A 200 1.78 -21.83 1.79
C GLU A 200 2.77 -21.34 2.84
N VAL A 201 3.50 -20.25 2.55
CA VAL A 201 4.61 -19.76 3.37
C VAL A 201 4.63 -18.23 3.45
N GLY A 202 5.39 -17.72 4.41
CA GLY A 202 5.71 -16.30 4.53
C GLY A 202 4.54 -15.42 4.96
N ALA A 203 4.66 -14.13 4.69
CA ALA A 203 3.65 -13.14 5.09
C ALA A 203 2.32 -13.29 4.34
N LEU A 204 2.33 -13.97 3.20
CA LEU A 204 1.15 -14.22 2.37
C LEU A 204 0.40 -15.50 2.75
N ARG A 205 0.92 -16.32 3.67
CA ARG A 205 0.37 -17.64 3.97
C ARG A 205 -1.13 -17.58 4.29
N ASP A 206 -1.89 -18.48 3.68
CA ASP A 206 -3.30 -18.69 4.03
C ASP A 206 -3.44 -19.21 5.46
N PRO A 207 -4.45 -18.76 6.22
CA PRO A 207 -4.64 -19.22 7.59
C PRO A 207 -4.98 -20.72 7.63
N THR A 208 -4.43 -21.41 8.61
CA THR A 208 -4.79 -22.78 8.95
C THR A 208 -6.14 -22.81 9.68
N PRO A 209 -6.79 -23.98 9.80
CA PRO A 209 -7.95 -24.13 10.67
C PRO A 209 -7.71 -23.72 12.12
N ALA A 210 -6.48 -23.90 12.64
CA ALA A 210 -6.10 -23.45 13.97
C ALA A 210 -6.06 -21.91 14.06
N ASP A 211 -5.44 -21.24 13.09
CA ASP A 211 -5.37 -19.76 13.04
C ASP A 211 -6.79 -19.14 13.06
N LEU A 212 -7.73 -19.73 12.31
CA LEU A 212 -9.12 -19.29 12.26
C LEU A 212 -9.91 -19.55 13.56
N ALA A 213 -9.54 -20.57 14.32
CA ALA A 213 -10.17 -20.90 15.59
C ALA A 213 -9.66 -19.99 16.73
N GLU A 214 -8.41 -19.57 16.65
CA GLU A 214 -7.73 -18.79 17.70
C GLU A 214 -7.92 -17.28 17.56
N SER A 215 -8.07 -16.76 16.33
CA SER A 215 -8.14 -15.32 16.09
C SER A 215 -9.46 -14.91 15.45
N GLU A 216 -10.25 -14.10 16.19
CA GLU A 216 -11.44 -13.45 15.64
C GLU A 216 -11.09 -12.55 14.45
N LEU A 217 -9.96 -11.85 14.51
CA LEU A 217 -9.47 -10.99 13.43
C LEU A 217 -9.17 -11.79 12.16
N VAL A 218 -8.40 -12.87 12.26
CA VAL A 218 -8.06 -13.71 11.10
C VAL A 218 -9.32 -14.33 10.51
N ARG A 219 -10.23 -14.81 11.35
CA ARG A 219 -11.53 -15.33 10.91
C ARG A 219 -12.35 -14.26 10.22
N PHE A 220 -12.51 -13.08 10.81
CA PHE A 220 -13.17 -11.95 10.17
C PHE A 220 -12.52 -11.68 8.81
N TRP A 221 -11.19 -11.60 8.75
CA TRP A 221 -10.44 -11.31 7.53
C TRP A 221 -10.68 -12.35 6.43
N PHE A 222 -10.54 -13.64 6.68
CA PHE A 222 -10.61 -14.64 5.60
C PHE A 222 -12.01 -15.20 5.35
N ASP A 223 -12.98 -14.98 6.24
CA ASP A 223 -14.38 -15.37 6.05
C ASP A 223 -15.15 -14.34 5.18
N ILE A 224 -14.76 -14.24 3.90
CA ILE A 224 -15.46 -13.42 2.88
C ILE A 224 -16.24 -14.28 1.88
N ALA A 225 -16.17 -15.61 2.00
CA ALA A 225 -16.75 -16.55 1.05
C ALA A 225 -18.27 -16.72 1.21
N ASP A 226 -18.85 -16.43 2.38
CA ASP A 226 -20.20 -16.91 2.73
C ASP A 226 -21.35 -15.87 2.64
N ALA A 227 -21.09 -14.63 2.25
CA ALA A 227 -22.18 -13.64 2.10
C ALA A 227 -23.21 -14.02 1.00
N ARG A 228 -22.83 -14.80 -0.02
CA ARG A 228 -23.78 -15.35 -1.01
C ARG A 228 -24.69 -16.44 -0.42
N ALA A 229 -24.25 -17.15 0.62
CA ALA A 229 -25.09 -18.12 1.32
C ALA A 229 -26.13 -17.40 2.21
N GLU A 230 -25.73 -16.30 2.84
CA GLU A 230 -26.64 -15.48 3.66
C GLU A 230 -27.64 -14.67 2.82
N GLU A 231 -27.23 -14.08 1.70
CA GLU A 231 -28.15 -13.41 0.76
C GLU A 231 -29.13 -14.39 0.11
N ARG A 232 -28.70 -15.62 -0.20
CA ARG A 232 -29.59 -16.69 -0.69
C ARG A 232 -30.53 -17.22 0.41
N ARG A 233 -30.09 -17.31 1.67
CA ARG A 233 -30.96 -17.65 2.81
C ARG A 233 -31.97 -16.54 3.10
N ALA A 234 -31.56 -15.28 3.04
CA ALA A 234 -32.43 -14.11 3.23
C ALA A 234 -33.46 -13.95 2.09
N SER A 235 -33.05 -14.20 0.84
CA SER A 235 -33.94 -14.14 -0.34
C SER A 235 -34.83 -15.38 -0.46
N GLY A 236 -34.33 -16.57 -0.07
CA GLY A 236 -35.11 -17.82 -0.03
C GLY A 236 -36.14 -17.87 1.10
N SER A 237 -35.92 -17.15 2.21
CA SER A 237 -36.88 -17.01 3.31
C SER A 237 -38.10 -16.15 2.92
N ARG A 238 -37.91 -15.12 2.08
CA ARG A 238 -39.00 -14.26 1.59
C ARG A 238 -39.94 -14.95 0.58
N LEU A 239 -39.50 -16.03 -0.08
CA LEU A 239 -40.30 -16.77 -1.07
C LEU A 239 -41.16 -17.90 -0.48
N ARG A 240 -41.07 -18.20 0.83
CA ARG A 240 -41.90 -19.24 1.49
C ARG A 240 -43.17 -18.73 2.16
N ALA A 241 -43.45 -17.43 2.11
CA ALA A 241 -44.66 -16.83 2.70
C ALA A 241 -45.74 -16.54 1.65
N VAL A 242 -46.05 -17.48 0.76
CA VAL A 242 -47.29 -17.44 -0.04
C VAL A 242 -48.06 -18.72 0.24
N ARG A 243 -49.02 -18.65 1.18
CA ARG A 243 -49.99 -19.72 1.42
C ARG A 243 -50.87 -19.90 0.18
N PRO A 244 -51.16 -21.13 -0.26
CA PRO A 244 -52.11 -21.35 -1.34
C PRO A 244 -53.53 -21.03 -0.85
N VAL A 245 -54.22 -20.14 -1.55
CA VAL A 245 -55.66 -19.88 -1.36
C VAL A 245 -56.44 -21.10 -1.84
N SER A 246 -57.03 -21.84 -0.91
CA SER A 246 -57.93 -22.94 -1.21
C SER A 246 -59.22 -22.41 -1.83
N ARG A 247 -59.44 -22.68 -3.13
CA ARG A 247 -60.76 -22.48 -3.75
C ARG A 247 -61.66 -23.65 -3.42
N SER A 248 -62.65 -23.39 -2.59
CA SER A 248 -63.77 -24.30 -2.33
C SER A 248 -64.66 -24.43 -3.56
N ARG A 249 -65.06 -25.67 -3.85
CA ARG A 249 -66.12 -26.03 -4.79
C ARG A 249 -67.45 -25.43 -4.33
N ARG A 250 -68.30 -25.04 -5.30
CA ARG A 250 -69.76 -25.19 -5.18
C ARG A 250 -70.33 -25.80 -6.46
N PRO A 251 -71.33 -26.70 -6.35
CA PRO A 251 -72.08 -27.24 -7.47
C PRO A 251 -73.32 -26.39 -7.76
N GLY A 252 -73.81 -26.47 -8.99
CA GLY A 252 -75.02 -25.81 -9.48
C GLY A 252 -74.89 -25.50 -10.95
#